data_AF-A0A522MBH2-F1
#
_entry.id   AF-A0A522MBH2-F1
#
_cell.length_a   1.000
_cell.length_b   1.000
_cell.length_c   1.000
_cell.angle_alpha   90.00
_cell.angle_beta   90.00
_cell.angle_gamma   90.00
#
_symmetry.space_group_name_H-M   'P 1'
#
loop_
_entity.id
_entity.type
_entity.pdbx_description
1 polymer ?
#
loop_
_entity_poly.entity_id
_entity_poly.type
_entity_poly.pdbx_seq_one_letter_code
_entity_poly.pdbx_strand_id
1 'polypeptide(L)'
;MGASAVGGKRCARVLAAALVALSSSGPAAVARCGPPAPATAAVARDGPRVGFTVHWDFFASAAEAKRLVAFAIANGAEILNVVPPPHIWEQPRSLAILRWIFATARRHRVGIVLSRIDGSSLPDAAGDRRNWLYTNVLTEPGRLPSGKPTPDYFLATVGKPAYERWLAEETAFYAKNFSSEPALVGFGVGMFNEPFVSQRGSLLCFDPDTDSYEIGQYTPYAAAVWRRFLAGRYGDIAGVNRRYGTHFPALAAVPMPGNERDPAFARPGVAYYDLVAAIDGWVVRRLDECRGIWHARSRRKVPFVLQFSGYVPEKFAKGRPAFAALDIFDWMTRADALGLSAYTNCEYPDRGHASVTAMVNFLRLGRILGKPVYVLEGGSECDGAVLDAGELHFFATVAAPLAPASLIYEFLKVSYAEAFATSAGKLLGADWAPRSDTVAAVRAALAEGKSARGGGPTTYVLDDLAGLPDDAALLAERAQLARLAVERPLTFVPPAALAGMPPGSTLVVPTERQRAALGPALAARGVVVIGAEGLSGTPAAGR
;
A
#
# COMPACT_ATOMS: atom_id res chain seq x y z
N MET A 1 1.05 16.03 38.78
CA MET A 1 -0.20 16.50 38.17
C MET A 1 0.14 17.60 37.16
N GLY A 2 -0.08 17.37 35.87
CA GLY A 2 0.39 18.27 34.80
C GLY A 2 0.52 17.64 33.40
N ALA A 3 0.00 16.41 33.19
CA ALA A 3 -0.11 15.78 31.88
C ALA A 3 -1.57 15.87 31.40
N SER A 4 -1.93 16.95 30.70
CA SER A 4 -3.26 17.10 30.06
C SER A 4 -3.28 18.19 28.97
N ALA A 5 -2.41 19.20 29.06
CA ALA A 5 -2.49 20.35 28.17
C ALA A 5 -1.99 20.12 26.72
N VAL A 6 -1.12 19.12 26.47
CA VAL A 6 -0.52 18.91 25.14
C VAL A 6 -1.42 18.05 24.23
N GLY A 7 -2.06 17.01 24.77
CA GLY A 7 -3.04 16.18 24.05
C GLY A 7 -4.32 16.95 23.72
N GLY A 8 -4.81 17.77 24.67
CA GLY A 8 -6.00 18.61 24.45
C GLY A 8 -5.86 19.63 23.31
N LYS A 9 -4.66 20.21 23.12
CA LYS A 9 -4.39 21.21 22.07
C LYS A 9 -4.30 20.60 20.66
N ARG A 10 -3.87 19.33 20.51
CA ARG A 10 -3.84 18.65 19.20
C ARG A 10 -5.19 18.07 18.80
N CYS A 11 -5.92 17.45 19.72
CA CYS A 11 -7.31 17.02 19.48
C CYS A 11 -8.19 18.22 19.07
N ALA A 12 -8.02 19.38 19.73
CA ALA A 12 -8.68 20.62 19.32
C ALA A 12 -8.26 21.10 17.92
N ARG A 13 -6.99 20.92 17.51
CA ARG A 13 -6.53 21.27 16.15
C ARG A 13 -7.05 20.32 15.08
N VAL A 14 -7.20 19.03 15.37
CA VAL A 14 -7.75 18.04 14.44
C VAL A 14 -9.25 18.21 14.29
N LEU A 15 -9.98 18.39 15.40
CA LEU A 15 -11.39 18.77 15.38
C LEU A 15 -11.59 20.12 14.67
N ALA A 16 -10.72 21.10 14.90
CA ALA A 16 -10.75 22.35 14.16
C ALA A 16 -10.46 22.14 12.67
N ALA A 17 -9.51 21.28 12.29
CA ALA A 17 -9.24 20.96 10.89
C ALA A 17 -10.42 20.24 10.22
N ALA A 18 -11.09 19.33 10.93
CA ALA A 18 -12.31 18.67 10.48
C ALA A 18 -13.46 19.67 10.31
N LEU A 19 -13.68 20.53 11.30
CA LEU A 19 -14.71 21.58 11.24
C LEU A 19 -14.38 22.64 10.16
N VAL A 20 -13.11 22.97 9.95
CA VAL A 20 -12.65 23.83 8.85
C VAL A 20 -12.89 23.15 7.50
N ALA A 21 -12.56 21.86 7.36
CA ALA A 21 -12.87 21.09 6.16
C ALA A 21 -14.39 21.08 5.87
N LEU A 22 -15.22 20.94 6.91
CA LEU A 22 -16.69 20.94 6.80
C LEU A 22 -17.30 22.33 6.56
N SER A 23 -16.67 23.41 7.04
CA SER A 23 -17.16 24.79 6.88
C SER A 23 -16.66 25.45 5.59
N SER A 24 -15.50 25.03 5.07
CA SER A 24 -14.96 25.47 3.78
C SER A 24 -15.68 24.87 2.56
N SER A 25 -16.58 23.90 2.77
CA SER A 25 -17.43 23.30 1.72
C SER A 25 -18.74 24.04 1.43
N GLY A 26 -18.88 25.30 1.85
CA GLY A 26 -19.99 26.17 1.42
C GLY A 26 -19.90 26.58 -0.06
N PRO A 27 -21.01 26.96 -0.72
CA PRO A 27 -21.00 27.33 -2.13
C PRO A 27 -20.53 28.79 -2.32
N ALA A 28 -19.28 29.12 -2.01
CA ALA A 28 -18.65 30.38 -2.46
C ALA A 28 -17.13 30.42 -2.22
N ALA A 29 -16.40 30.75 -3.29
CA ALA A 29 -15.06 31.34 -3.33
C ALA A 29 -13.86 30.50 -2.82
N VAL A 30 -13.41 29.59 -3.67
CA VAL A 30 -12.03 29.05 -3.66
C VAL A 30 -11.04 30.19 -3.92
N ALA A 31 -10.44 30.73 -2.85
CA ALA A 31 -9.35 31.68 -2.95
C ALA A 31 -8.02 30.96 -3.27
N ARG A 32 -7.64 31.01 -4.55
CA ARG A 32 -6.27 31.09 -5.10
C ARG A 32 -5.14 30.35 -4.35
N CYS A 33 -5.26 29.04 -4.21
CA CYS A 33 -4.22 28.14 -4.70
C CYS A 33 -4.82 27.49 -5.95
N GLY A 34 -4.15 27.61 -7.09
CA GLY A 34 -4.71 27.16 -8.38
C GLY A 34 -5.29 25.75 -8.24
N PRO A 35 -6.51 25.49 -8.73
CA PRO A 35 -7.07 24.14 -8.70
C PRO A 35 -6.04 23.21 -9.35
N PRO A 36 -5.81 21.98 -8.83
CA PRO A 36 -5.13 20.99 -9.63
C PRO A 36 -5.90 20.92 -10.95
N ALA A 37 -5.28 21.40 -12.04
CA ALA A 37 -5.97 21.48 -13.32
C ALA A 37 -6.62 20.12 -13.57
N PRO A 38 -7.92 20.09 -13.96
CA PRO A 38 -8.68 18.86 -14.06
C PRO A 38 -7.83 17.84 -14.79
N ALA A 39 -7.71 16.65 -14.21
CA ALA A 39 -7.15 15.50 -14.90
C ALA A 39 -7.76 15.53 -16.31
N THR A 40 -6.90 15.71 -17.31
CA THR A 40 -7.30 15.78 -18.72
C THR A 40 -8.39 14.74 -18.93
N ALA A 41 -9.57 15.20 -19.33
CA ALA A 41 -10.77 14.40 -19.49
C ALA A 41 -10.42 13.07 -20.17
N ALA A 42 -10.21 12.04 -19.35
CA ALA A 42 -10.34 10.69 -19.81
C ALA A 42 -11.82 10.60 -20.15
N VAL A 43 -12.13 10.42 -21.44
CA VAL A 43 -13.44 9.95 -21.88
C VAL A 43 -13.92 8.96 -20.83
N ALA A 44 -15.02 9.27 -20.14
CA ALA A 44 -15.58 8.42 -19.11
C ALA A 44 -15.77 7.04 -19.75
N ARG A 45 -14.87 6.10 -19.44
CA ARG A 45 -14.95 4.73 -19.94
C ARG A 45 -15.89 3.98 -19.01
N ASP A 46 -16.77 3.18 -19.60
CA ASP A 46 -17.79 2.41 -18.88
C ASP A 46 -17.21 1.26 -18.01
N GLY A 47 -15.93 1.27 -17.65
CA GLY A 47 -15.31 0.22 -16.83
C GLY A 47 -13.78 0.28 -16.76
N PRO A 48 -13.16 -0.58 -15.92
CA PRO A 48 -11.71 -0.69 -15.82
C PRO A 48 -11.07 -1.10 -17.15
N ARG A 49 -9.82 -0.66 -17.36
CA ARG A 49 -8.96 -1.23 -18.40
C ARG A 49 -8.48 -2.61 -17.96
N VAL A 50 -8.75 -3.63 -18.75
CA VAL A 50 -8.29 -4.99 -18.47
C VAL A 50 -6.88 -5.22 -19.01
N GLY A 51 -6.08 -6.04 -18.34
CA GLY A 51 -4.67 -6.15 -18.67
C GLY A 51 -3.94 -7.33 -18.08
N PHE A 52 -2.63 -7.37 -18.36
CA PHE A 52 -1.73 -8.40 -17.87
C PHE A 52 -0.41 -7.79 -17.35
N THR A 53 0.25 -8.51 -16.45
CA THR A 53 1.61 -8.17 -16.03
C THR A 53 2.64 -8.67 -17.05
N VAL A 54 3.56 -7.78 -17.43
CA VAL A 54 4.75 -8.06 -18.25
C VAL A 54 5.97 -7.88 -17.36
N HIS A 55 6.41 -8.98 -16.76
CA HIS A 55 7.60 -9.04 -15.90
C HIS A 55 8.83 -9.45 -16.70
N TRP A 56 9.99 -8.88 -16.40
CA TRP A 56 11.25 -9.25 -17.09
C TRP A 56 11.65 -10.72 -16.90
N ASP A 57 11.23 -11.33 -15.79
CA ASP A 57 11.45 -12.75 -15.53
C ASP A 57 10.61 -13.68 -16.42
N PHE A 58 9.67 -13.12 -17.20
CA PHE A 58 8.86 -13.92 -18.14
C PHE A 58 9.54 -14.09 -19.50
N PHE A 59 10.65 -13.42 -19.81
CA PHE A 59 11.33 -13.55 -21.10
C PHE A 59 12.84 -13.52 -20.97
N ALA A 60 13.54 -14.21 -21.87
CA ALA A 60 14.99 -14.31 -21.94
C ALA A 60 15.60 -13.47 -23.08
N SER A 61 14.78 -12.92 -23.97
CA SER A 61 15.27 -12.14 -25.11
C SER A 61 14.28 -11.07 -25.58
N ALA A 62 14.74 -10.18 -26.47
CA ALA A 62 13.88 -9.20 -27.11
C ALA A 62 12.80 -9.86 -28.00
N ALA A 63 13.10 -10.99 -28.65
CA ALA A 63 12.12 -11.72 -29.48
C ALA A 63 10.99 -12.29 -28.61
N GLU A 64 11.35 -12.83 -27.45
CA GLU A 64 10.39 -13.33 -26.47
C GLU A 64 9.56 -12.22 -25.83
N ALA A 65 10.17 -11.08 -25.47
CA ALA A 65 9.43 -9.92 -25.00
C ALA A 65 8.39 -9.45 -26.03
N LYS A 66 8.77 -9.42 -27.32
CA LYS A 66 7.85 -9.11 -28.42
C LYS A 66 6.69 -10.10 -28.51
N ARG A 67 6.98 -11.40 -28.41
CA ARG A 67 5.98 -12.47 -28.43
C ARG A 67 5.01 -12.34 -27.25
N LEU A 68 5.51 -12.09 -26.05
CA LEU A 68 4.70 -11.94 -24.83
C LEU A 68 3.75 -10.75 -24.92
N VAL A 69 4.25 -9.58 -25.34
CA VAL A 69 3.44 -8.36 -25.49
C VAL A 69 2.41 -8.54 -26.62
N ALA A 70 2.79 -9.15 -27.74
CA ALA A 70 1.85 -9.45 -28.82
C ALA A 70 0.74 -10.40 -28.34
N PHE A 71 1.08 -11.42 -27.54
CA PHE A 71 0.10 -12.33 -26.95
C PHE A 71 -0.86 -11.60 -26.00
N ALA A 72 -0.36 -10.75 -25.10
CA ALA A 72 -1.21 -9.96 -24.20
C ALA A 72 -2.20 -9.08 -24.99
N ILE A 73 -1.72 -8.36 -26.00
CA ILE A 73 -2.56 -7.50 -26.85
C ILE A 73 -3.59 -8.32 -27.63
N ALA A 74 -3.19 -9.44 -28.23
CA ALA A 74 -4.11 -10.34 -28.95
C ALA A 74 -5.21 -10.92 -28.05
N ASN A 75 -4.95 -11.00 -26.73
CA ASN A 75 -5.91 -11.46 -25.73
C ASN A 75 -6.62 -10.31 -25.00
N GLY A 76 -6.67 -9.12 -25.60
CA GLY A 76 -7.53 -8.03 -25.16
C GLY A 76 -6.90 -7.08 -24.15
N ALA A 77 -5.58 -7.08 -23.97
CA ALA A 77 -4.92 -6.12 -23.09
C ALA A 77 -5.20 -4.67 -23.51
N GLU A 78 -5.84 -3.92 -22.64
CA GLU A 78 -5.98 -2.47 -22.75
C GLU A 78 -4.95 -1.74 -21.89
N ILE A 79 -4.37 -2.41 -20.90
CA ILE A 79 -3.32 -1.89 -20.03
C ILE A 79 -2.32 -3.01 -19.73
N LEU A 80 -1.05 -2.65 -19.52
CA LEU A 80 -0.01 -3.55 -19.07
C LEU A 80 0.59 -2.99 -17.78
N ASN A 81 0.74 -3.86 -16.79
CA ASN A 81 1.64 -3.59 -15.66
C ASN A 81 3.03 -4.09 -16.06
N VAL A 82 3.99 -3.18 -16.21
CA VAL A 82 5.34 -3.51 -16.69
C VAL A 82 6.31 -3.42 -15.52
N VAL A 83 7.02 -4.52 -15.25
CA VAL A 83 8.00 -4.64 -14.17
C VAL A 83 9.40 -4.79 -14.77
N PRO A 84 10.11 -3.66 -15.00
CA PRO A 84 11.46 -3.64 -15.54
C PRO A 84 12.52 -4.01 -14.49
N PRO A 85 13.76 -4.32 -14.92
CA PRO A 85 14.85 -4.51 -13.99
C PRO A 85 15.32 -3.17 -13.38
N PRO A 86 15.84 -3.18 -12.16
CA PRO A 86 16.55 -2.05 -11.59
C PRO A 86 17.80 -1.69 -12.40
N HIS A 87 18.20 -0.42 -12.36
CA HIS A 87 19.34 0.14 -13.07
C HIS A 87 19.29 -0.18 -14.57
N ILE A 88 18.09 -0.11 -15.17
CA ILE A 88 17.88 -0.49 -16.57
C ILE A 88 18.75 0.34 -17.54
N TRP A 89 19.19 1.54 -17.15
CA TRP A 89 20.10 2.37 -17.95
C TRP A 89 21.50 1.77 -18.12
N GLU A 90 21.92 0.87 -17.23
CA GLU A 90 23.17 0.11 -17.33
C GLU A 90 23.02 -1.12 -18.25
N GLN A 91 21.80 -1.38 -18.72
CA GLN A 91 21.44 -2.53 -19.55
C GLN A 91 20.86 -2.06 -20.90
N PRO A 92 21.68 -1.67 -21.89
CA PRO A 92 21.21 -1.11 -23.15
C PRO A 92 20.18 -1.99 -23.87
N ARG A 93 20.33 -3.32 -23.79
CA ARG A 93 19.38 -4.29 -24.36
C ARG A 93 18.01 -4.24 -23.67
N SER A 94 17.98 -4.27 -22.34
CA SER A 94 16.74 -4.16 -21.54
C SER A 94 16.07 -2.81 -21.76
N LEU A 95 16.83 -1.71 -21.77
CA LEU A 95 16.28 -0.38 -22.04
C LEU A 95 15.67 -0.27 -23.45
N ALA A 96 16.30 -0.88 -24.46
CA ALA A 96 15.75 -0.94 -25.81
C ALA A 96 14.43 -1.74 -25.87
N ILE A 97 14.33 -2.85 -25.13
CA ILE A 97 13.08 -3.61 -24.99
C ILE A 97 12.01 -2.73 -24.35
N LEU A 98 12.30 -2.04 -23.24
CA LEU A 98 11.32 -1.17 -22.58
C LEU A 98 10.80 -0.08 -23.52
N ARG A 99 11.69 0.61 -24.25
CA ARG A 99 11.31 1.62 -25.26
C ARG A 99 10.45 1.02 -26.37
N TRP A 100 10.77 -0.20 -26.82
CA TRP A 100 9.95 -0.91 -27.79
C TRP A 100 8.55 -1.23 -27.22
N ILE A 101 8.43 -1.66 -25.96
CA ILE A 101 7.15 -1.90 -25.29
C ILE A 101 6.29 -0.62 -25.29
N PHE A 102 6.87 0.53 -24.93
CA PHE A 102 6.17 1.83 -25.00
C PHE A 102 5.71 2.19 -26.42
N ALA A 103 6.58 2.01 -27.41
CA ALA A 103 6.25 2.28 -28.80
C ALA A 103 5.10 1.40 -29.31
N THR A 104 5.11 0.11 -28.97
CA THR A 104 4.06 -0.86 -29.30
C THR A 104 2.77 -0.51 -28.56
N ALA A 105 2.83 -0.25 -27.26
CA ALA A 105 1.65 0.12 -26.47
C ALA A 105 0.96 1.38 -27.04
N ARG A 106 1.73 2.39 -27.44
CA ARG A 106 1.21 3.58 -28.13
C ARG A 106 0.51 3.23 -29.45
N ARG A 107 1.12 2.41 -30.30
CA ARG A 107 0.54 1.97 -31.59
C ARG A 107 -0.80 1.24 -31.39
N HIS A 108 -0.91 0.45 -30.33
CA HIS A 108 -2.10 -0.33 -30.01
C HIS A 108 -3.05 0.35 -29.01
N ARG A 109 -2.78 1.60 -28.61
CA ARG A 109 -3.55 2.37 -27.61
C ARG A 109 -3.67 1.67 -26.24
N VAL A 110 -2.66 0.89 -25.88
CA VAL A 110 -2.52 0.19 -24.61
C VAL A 110 -1.82 1.12 -23.59
N GLY A 111 -2.30 1.12 -22.35
CA GLY A 111 -1.72 1.89 -21.25
C GLY A 111 -0.60 1.10 -20.59
N ILE A 112 0.34 1.80 -19.96
CA ILE A 112 1.42 1.21 -19.18
C ILE A 112 1.40 1.81 -17.79
N VAL A 113 1.39 0.94 -16.78
CA VAL A 113 1.86 1.28 -15.44
C VAL A 113 3.25 0.70 -15.31
N LEU A 114 4.23 1.52 -14.93
CA LEU A 114 5.53 1.02 -14.47
C LEU A 114 5.42 0.79 -12.97
N SER A 115 5.73 -0.41 -12.48
CA SER A 115 5.63 -0.73 -11.07
C SER A 115 6.84 -1.53 -10.59
N ARG A 116 7.07 -1.51 -9.27
CA ARG A 116 8.06 -2.29 -8.49
C ARG A 116 9.52 -1.99 -8.83
N ILE A 117 9.89 -2.09 -10.10
CA ILE A 117 11.25 -1.93 -10.64
C ILE A 117 12.20 -2.96 -10.01
N ASP A 118 11.79 -4.23 -10.00
CA ASP A 118 12.52 -5.33 -9.37
C ASP A 118 12.61 -6.58 -10.26
N GLY A 119 12.51 -6.45 -11.59
CA GLY A 119 12.74 -7.57 -12.51
C GLY A 119 14.21 -8.00 -12.57
N SER A 120 14.47 -9.26 -12.94
CA SER A 120 15.85 -9.70 -13.20
C SER A 120 16.34 -9.21 -14.55
N SER A 121 17.66 -9.11 -14.70
CA SER A 121 18.29 -8.92 -16.01
C SER A 121 17.98 -10.08 -16.96
N LEU A 122 18.15 -9.83 -18.26
CA LEU A 122 18.19 -10.92 -19.25
C LEU A 122 19.31 -11.89 -18.89
N PRO A 123 19.18 -13.19 -19.21
CA PRO A 123 20.22 -14.16 -18.92
C PRO A 123 21.54 -13.77 -19.60
N ASP A 124 22.65 -14.02 -18.92
CA ASP A 124 23.98 -13.85 -19.46
C ASP A 124 24.38 -15.03 -20.38
N ALA A 125 25.67 -15.13 -20.73
CA ALA A 125 26.17 -16.19 -21.60
C ALA A 125 26.12 -17.59 -20.96
N ALA A 126 26.12 -17.68 -19.63
CA ALA A 126 25.96 -18.93 -18.89
C ALA A 126 24.47 -19.30 -18.69
N GLY A 127 23.55 -18.39 -19.02
CA GLY A 127 22.11 -18.54 -18.79
C GLY A 127 21.64 -17.96 -17.46
N ASP A 128 22.55 -17.38 -16.68
CA ASP A 128 22.27 -16.88 -15.34
C ASP A 128 21.58 -15.53 -15.37
N ARG A 129 20.60 -15.35 -14.49
CA ARG A 129 19.87 -14.09 -14.30
C ARG A 129 20.29 -13.44 -13.00
N ARG A 130 20.50 -12.13 -13.04
CA ARG A 130 20.83 -11.35 -11.85
C ARG A 130 19.80 -10.24 -11.60
N ASN A 131 19.33 -10.14 -10.37
CA ASN A 131 18.51 -9.01 -9.93
C ASN A 131 19.39 -7.94 -9.29
N TRP A 132 19.56 -6.79 -9.96
CA TRP A 132 20.49 -5.76 -9.51
C TRP A 132 20.17 -5.25 -8.09
N LEU A 133 18.89 -5.06 -7.76
CA LEU A 133 18.45 -4.55 -6.45
C LEU A 133 18.84 -5.53 -5.34
N TYR A 134 18.49 -6.80 -5.50
CA TYR A 134 18.73 -7.83 -4.50
C TYR A 134 20.20 -8.28 -4.43
N THR A 135 21.03 -8.00 -5.45
CA THR A 135 22.47 -8.27 -5.37
C THR A 135 23.33 -7.09 -4.90
N ASN A 136 22.87 -5.84 -5.06
CA ASN A 136 23.72 -4.67 -4.78
C ASN A 136 23.23 -3.79 -3.62
N VAL A 137 21.93 -3.82 -3.31
CA VAL A 137 21.32 -2.89 -2.36
C VAL A 137 20.63 -3.62 -1.23
N LEU A 138 19.76 -4.58 -1.54
CA LEU A 138 19.01 -5.37 -0.57
C LEU A 138 19.65 -6.76 -0.44
N THR A 139 20.85 -6.79 0.14
CA THR A 139 21.68 -8.01 0.27
C THR A 139 21.67 -8.63 1.67
N GLU A 140 20.93 -8.03 2.60
CA GLU A 140 20.93 -8.40 4.01
C GLU A 140 19.48 -8.64 4.44
N PRO A 141 19.21 -9.73 5.19
CA PRO A 141 17.89 -9.95 5.75
C PRO A 141 17.54 -8.86 6.75
N GLY A 142 16.24 -8.63 6.92
CA GLY A 142 15.71 -7.94 8.08
C GLY A 142 15.97 -8.70 9.38
N ARG A 143 15.47 -8.15 10.48
CA ARG A 143 15.57 -8.78 11.81
C ARG A 143 14.28 -8.60 12.58
N LEU A 144 13.83 -9.69 13.20
CA LEU A 144 12.74 -9.72 14.16
C LEU A 144 13.17 -9.09 15.50
N PRO A 145 12.24 -8.73 16.40
CA PRO A 145 12.57 -8.22 17.73
C PRO A 145 13.52 -9.10 18.53
N SER A 146 13.44 -10.43 18.33
CA SER A 146 14.33 -11.42 18.96
C SER A 146 15.77 -11.40 18.43
N GLY A 147 16.05 -10.64 17.37
CA GLY A 147 17.33 -10.61 16.66
C GLY A 147 17.47 -11.68 15.56
N LYS A 148 16.55 -12.64 15.52
CA LYS A 148 16.45 -13.67 14.47
C LYS A 148 16.35 -13.01 13.09
N PRO A 149 17.11 -13.48 12.08
CA PRO A 149 16.93 -13.00 10.72
C PRO A 149 15.52 -13.31 10.23
N THR A 150 14.92 -12.38 9.50
CA THR A 150 13.69 -12.66 8.74
C THR A 150 13.98 -13.66 7.61
N PRO A 151 12.95 -14.26 6.97
CA PRO A 151 13.14 -15.09 5.78
C PRO A 151 13.97 -14.37 4.71
N ASP A 152 14.63 -15.12 3.82
CA ASP A 152 15.60 -14.57 2.84
C ASP A 152 14.98 -13.56 1.85
N TYR A 153 13.67 -13.60 1.69
CA TYR A 153 12.90 -12.66 0.89
C TYR A 153 12.34 -11.48 1.71
N PHE A 154 12.71 -11.31 2.98
CA PHE A 154 12.40 -10.14 3.80
C PHE A 154 13.71 -9.40 4.11
N LEU A 155 13.94 -8.26 3.47
CA LEU A 155 15.25 -7.62 3.43
C LEU A 155 15.29 -6.34 4.26
N ALA A 156 16.49 -5.94 4.67
CA ALA A 156 16.73 -4.72 5.43
C ALA A 156 16.50 -3.47 4.54
N THR A 157 15.45 -2.69 4.83
CA THR A 157 15.01 -1.53 4.04
C THR A 157 15.03 -0.22 4.84
N VAL A 158 14.47 -0.23 6.06
CA VAL A 158 14.22 1.00 6.83
C VAL A 158 15.53 1.68 7.23
N GLY A 159 15.71 2.91 6.76
CA GLY A 159 16.90 3.72 7.04
C GLY A 159 18.17 3.28 6.29
N LYS A 160 18.10 2.28 5.39
CA LYS A 160 19.27 1.77 4.67
C LYS A 160 19.70 2.77 3.59
N PRO A 161 20.87 3.44 3.70
CA PRO A 161 21.21 4.55 2.81
C PRO A 161 21.30 4.18 1.33
N ALA A 162 21.77 2.96 1.01
CA ALA A 162 21.83 2.48 -0.37
C ALA A 162 20.43 2.33 -0.99
N TYR A 163 19.45 1.88 -0.19
CA TYR A 163 18.07 1.73 -0.66
C TYR A 163 17.37 3.06 -0.84
N GLU A 164 17.60 4.01 0.07
CA GLU A 164 17.11 5.39 -0.07
C GLU A 164 17.61 6.06 -1.35
N ARG A 165 18.92 5.91 -1.66
CA ARG A 165 19.50 6.42 -2.90
C ARG A 165 18.91 5.75 -4.13
N TRP A 166 18.80 4.42 -4.10
CA TRP A 166 18.21 3.67 -5.20
C TRP A 166 16.77 4.11 -5.52
N LEU A 167 15.92 4.27 -4.50
CA LEU A 167 14.55 4.78 -4.67
C LEU A 167 14.53 6.15 -5.39
N ALA A 168 15.40 7.07 -4.98
CA ALA A 168 15.51 8.40 -5.58
C ALA A 168 16.06 8.35 -7.02
N GLU A 169 17.08 7.55 -7.28
CA GLU A 169 17.73 7.39 -8.58
C GLU A 169 16.81 6.76 -9.62
N GLU A 170 16.11 5.67 -9.29
CA GLU A 170 15.13 5.04 -10.16
C GLU A 170 13.99 6.01 -10.49
N THR A 171 13.42 6.66 -9.46
CA THR A 171 12.34 7.64 -9.64
C THR A 171 12.79 8.77 -10.57
N ALA A 172 13.99 9.30 -10.36
CA ALA A 172 14.60 10.33 -11.17
C ALA A 172 14.77 9.90 -12.64
N PHE A 173 15.25 8.68 -12.87
CA PHE A 173 15.48 8.14 -14.20
C PHE A 173 14.17 7.98 -14.97
N TYR A 174 13.16 7.33 -14.38
CA TYR A 174 11.88 7.11 -15.05
C TYR A 174 11.11 8.41 -15.28
N ALA A 175 11.13 9.34 -14.31
CA ALA A 175 10.51 10.65 -14.48
C ALA A 175 11.13 11.42 -15.66
N LYS A 176 12.45 11.42 -15.80
CA LYS A 176 13.15 12.10 -16.89
C LYS A 176 12.88 11.48 -18.26
N ASN A 177 12.88 10.14 -18.34
CA ASN A 177 12.94 9.43 -19.61
C ASN A 177 11.59 8.93 -20.13
N PHE A 178 10.62 8.66 -19.26
CA PHE A 178 9.37 7.99 -19.63
C PHE A 178 8.11 8.78 -19.28
N SER A 179 8.19 9.82 -18.45
CA SER A 179 6.99 10.60 -18.08
C SER A 179 6.28 11.27 -19.25
N SER A 180 6.99 11.58 -20.34
CA SER A 180 6.39 12.14 -21.55
C SER A 180 5.70 11.11 -22.43
N GLU A 181 5.89 9.81 -22.19
CA GLU A 181 5.31 8.77 -23.03
C GLU A 181 3.78 8.78 -22.92
N PRO A 182 3.04 8.93 -24.06
CA PRO A 182 1.58 8.97 -24.06
C PRO A 182 0.92 7.75 -23.39
N ALA A 183 1.54 6.58 -23.54
CA ALA A 183 1.05 5.32 -23.00
C ALA A 183 1.23 5.20 -21.48
N LEU A 184 2.13 5.96 -20.85
CA LEU A 184 2.31 5.90 -19.39
C LEU A 184 1.09 6.49 -18.67
N VAL A 185 0.48 5.69 -17.78
CA VAL A 185 -0.72 6.05 -17.01
C VAL A 185 -0.56 5.90 -15.49
N GLY A 186 0.57 5.39 -15.02
CA GLY A 186 0.93 5.33 -13.60
C GLY A 186 2.39 4.92 -13.41
N PHE A 187 2.97 5.31 -12.28
CA PHE A 187 4.33 4.94 -11.87
C PHE A 187 4.39 4.56 -10.39
N GLY A 188 5.00 3.44 -10.05
CA GLY A 188 5.31 3.00 -8.69
C GLY A 188 6.70 2.34 -8.65
N VAL A 189 7.35 2.38 -7.49
CA VAL A 189 8.72 1.87 -7.31
C VAL A 189 8.95 1.31 -5.92
N GLY A 190 9.72 0.23 -5.85
CA GLY A 190 10.28 -0.31 -4.62
C GLY A 190 9.23 -0.61 -3.56
N MET A 191 9.48 -0.11 -2.35
CA MET A 191 8.63 -0.32 -1.17
C MET A 191 7.20 0.21 -1.32
N PHE A 192 6.95 1.14 -2.24
CA PHE A 192 5.59 1.68 -2.47
C PHE A 192 4.71 0.72 -3.27
N ASN A 193 5.28 -0.38 -3.76
CA ASN A 193 4.53 -1.53 -4.23
C ASN A 193 4.58 -2.61 -3.16
N GLU A 194 3.51 -2.67 -2.35
CA GLU A 194 3.30 -3.61 -1.26
C GLU A 194 4.31 -3.47 -0.09
N PRO A 195 4.20 -2.38 0.70
CA PRO A 195 5.15 -2.07 1.77
C PRO A 195 5.29 -3.16 2.85
N PHE A 196 4.31 -4.07 2.97
CA PHE A 196 4.19 -4.98 4.11
C PHE A 196 4.46 -6.45 3.82
N VAL A 197 4.52 -6.87 2.56
CA VAL A 197 4.63 -8.30 2.17
C VAL A 197 5.81 -8.60 1.25
N SER A 198 6.38 -7.59 0.59
CA SER A 198 7.40 -7.81 -0.45
C SER A 198 8.83 -7.73 0.08
N GLN A 199 9.78 -8.27 -0.69
CA GLN A 199 11.23 -8.18 -0.43
C GLN A 199 11.75 -6.75 -0.32
N ARG A 200 11.07 -5.84 -1.01
CA ARG A 200 11.35 -4.40 -1.10
C ARG A 200 10.58 -3.57 -0.07
N GLY A 201 9.51 -4.09 0.50
CA GLY A 201 8.71 -3.45 1.55
C GLY A 201 9.13 -3.92 2.94
N SER A 202 8.98 -5.23 3.19
CA SER A 202 9.49 -5.98 4.34
C SER A 202 9.24 -5.37 5.72
N LEU A 203 8.18 -4.58 5.90
CA LEU A 203 7.91 -3.91 7.17
C LEU A 203 7.40 -4.89 8.24
N LEU A 204 6.46 -5.78 7.89
CA LEU A 204 5.75 -6.66 8.84
C LEU A 204 5.93 -8.15 8.49
N CYS A 205 6.75 -8.84 9.27
CA CYS A 205 7.05 -10.26 9.13
C CYS A 205 6.25 -11.06 10.16
N PHE A 206 5.65 -12.18 9.76
CA PHE A 206 5.03 -13.08 10.72
C PHE A 206 6.11 -13.79 11.54
N ASP A 207 5.94 -13.84 12.86
CA ASP A 207 6.81 -14.57 13.78
C ASP A 207 6.04 -15.73 14.44
N PRO A 208 6.32 -16.99 14.06
CA PRO A 208 5.69 -18.16 14.65
C PRO A 208 5.89 -18.27 16.16
N ASP A 209 6.98 -17.70 16.70
CA ASP A 209 7.29 -17.77 18.13
C ASP A 209 6.34 -16.90 18.96
N THR A 210 5.70 -15.91 18.33
CA THR A 210 4.75 -15.00 19.00
C THR A 210 3.33 -15.06 18.44
N ASP A 211 3.11 -15.87 17.40
CA ASP A 211 1.86 -15.96 16.63
C ASP A 211 1.33 -14.57 16.21
N SER A 212 2.24 -13.69 15.79
CA SER A 212 1.93 -12.29 15.47
C SER A 212 2.79 -11.76 14.33
N TYR A 213 2.30 -10.72 13.66
CA TYR A 213 3.15 -9.92 12.79
C TYR A 213 3.99 -8.96 13.62
N GLU A 214 5.29 -8.93 13.33
CA GLU A 214 6.29 -8.10 13.98
C GLU A 214 6.96 -7.16 12.99
N ILE A 215 7.51 -6.05 13.52
CA ILE A 215 8.43 -5.21 12.74
C ILE A 215 9.64 -6.07 12.33
N GLY A 216 9.83 -6.29 11.03
CA GLY A 216 10.94 -7.09 10.48
C GLY A 216 12.25 -6.29 10.31
N GLN A 217 12.35 -5.11 10.92
CA GLN A 217 13.38 -4.12 10.61
C GLN A 217 14.25 -3.76 11.82
N TYR A 218 14.52 -4.69 12.75
CA TYR A 218 15.46 -4.48 13.87
C TYR A 218 16.93 -4.48 13.43
N THR A 219 17.27 -3.60 12.50
CA THR A 219 18.60 -3.49 11.88
C THR A 219 19.37 -2.29 12.45
N PRO A 220 20.71 -2.23 12.28
CA PRO A 220 21.49 -1.05 12.66
C PRO A 220 21.01 0.24 11.97
N TYR A 221 20.47 0.13 10.75
CA TYR A 221 19.93 1.25 9.98
C TYR A 221 18.65 1.81 10.63
N ALA A 222 17.71 0.95 10.98
CA ALA A 222 16.49 1.35 11.68
C ALA A 222 16.79 1.90 13.09
N ALA A 223 17.80 1.38 13.78
CA ALA A 223 18.26 1.94 15.05
C ALA A 223 18.74 3.41 14.90
N ALA A 224 19.33 3.76 13.76
CA ALA A 224 19.69 5.15 13.47
C ALA A 224 18.45 6.04 13.20
N VAL A 225 17.41 5.49 12.56
CA VAL A 225 16.11 6.17 12.40
C VAL A 225 15.46 6.42 13.77
N TRP A 226 15.43 5.40 14.62
CA TRP A 226 14.93 5.46 16.00
C TRP A 226 15.61 6.56 16.82
N ARG A 227 16.94 6.55 16.87
CA ARG A 227 17.72 7.55 17.64
C ARG A 227 17.51 8.97 17.13
N ARG A 228 17.39 9.16 15.81
CA ARG A 228 17.09 10.47 15.21
C ARG A 228 15.69 10.96 15.57
N PHE A 229 14.71 10.06 15.57
CA PHE A 229 13.37 10.35 16.03
C PHE A 229 13.37 10.80 17.50
N LEU A 230 14.07 10.07 18.38
CA LEU A 230 14.19 10.44 19.79
C LEU A 230 14.81 11.82 19.98
N ALA A 231 15.92 12.11 19.29
CA ALA A 231 16.57 13.42 19.34
C ALA A 231 15.62 14.53 18.87
N GLY A 232 14.92 14.33 17.75
CA GLY A 232 13.99 15.33 17.20
C GLY A 232 12.74 15.55 18.07
N ARG A 233 12.22 14.49 18.70
CA ARG A 233 10.97 14.54 19.48
C ARG A 233 11.18 15.00 20.92
N TYR A 234 12.27 14.57 21.54
CA TYR A 234 12.52 14.77 22.97
C TYR A 234 13.73 15.67 23.27
N GLY A 235 14.50 16.07 22.24
CA GLY A 235 15.68 16.91 22.36
C GLY A 235 16.91 16.12 22.79
N ASP A 236 16.90 15.62 24.03
CA ASP A 236 18.05 14.97 24.66
C ASP A 236 17.68 13.70 25.44
N ILE A 237 18.70 13.06 26.04
CA ILE A 237 18.51 11.85 26.83
C ILE A 237 17.67 12.08 28.09
N ALA A 238 17.70 13.29 28.68
CA ALA A 238 16.88 13.60 29.84
C ALA A 238 15.38 13.63 29.45
N GLY A 239 15.05 14.15 28.27
CA GLY A 239 13.71 14.08 27.69
C GLY A 239 13.23 12.65 27.49
N VAL A 240 14.07 11.79 26.90
CA VAL A 240 13.76 10.37 26.69
C VAL A 240 13.55 9.63 28.00
N ASN A 241 14.48 9.78 28.95
CA ASN A 241 14.42 9.14 30.27
C ASN A 241 13.15 9.55 31.05
N ARG A 242 12.78 10.85 31.01
CA ARG A 242 11.50 11.31 31.59
C ARG A 242 10.29 10.71 30.88
N ARG A 243 10.33 10.58 29.55
CA ARG A 243 9.20 10.05 28.78
C ARG A 243 8.95 8.59 29.09
N TYR A 244 10.00 7.77 29.09
CA TYR A 244 9.90 6.32 29.22
C TYR A 244 10.10 5.79 30.64
N GLY A 245 10.45 6.66 31.60
CA GLY A 245 10.73 6.27 32.98
C GLY A 245 12.01 5.43 33.09
N THR A 246 13.07 5.85 32.39
CA THR A 246 14.33 5.10 32.28
C THR A 246 15.53 5.96 32.72
N HIS A 247 16.73 5.36 32.73
CA HIS A 247 17.98 6.00 33.13
C HIS A 247 19.13 5.70 32.15
N PHE A 248 18.85 5.75 30.85
CA PHE A 248 19.90 5.55 29.85
C PHE A 248 20.93 6.69 29.89
N PRO A 249 22.24 6.40 29.71
CA PRO A 249 23.29 7.41 29.83
C PRO A 249 23.39 8.35 28.62
N ALA A 250 22.96 7.90 27.43
CA ALA A 250 22.96 8.68 26.19
C ALA A 250 21.93 8.14 25.19
N LEU A 251 21.56 8.92 24.18
CA LEU A 251 20.62 8.51 23.13
C LEU A 251 21.08 7.24 22.39
N ALA A 252 22.40 7.07 22.18
CA ALA A 252 22.95 5.89 21.53
C ALA A 252 22.74 4.59 22.34
N ALA A 253 22.57 4.71 23.67
CA ALA A 253 22.37 3.58 24.59
C ALA A 253 20.89 3.19 24.74
N VAL A 254 19.95 3.95 24.17
CA VAL A 254 18.53 3.60 24.18
C VAL A 254 18.30 2.47 23.17
N PRO A 255 17.88 1.26 23.60
CA PRO A 255 17.59 0.16 22.69
C PRO A 255 16.34 0.46 21.85
N MET A 256 16.15 -0.28 20.75
CA MET A 256 14.82 -0.34 20.12
C MET A 256 13.94 -1.24 20.98
N PRO A 257 12.77 -0.78 21.44
CA PRO A 257 11.84 -1.60 22.23
C PRO A 257 11.34 -2.78 21.39
N GLY A 258 11.38 -3.99 21.94
CA GLY A 258 10.97 -5.21 21.24
C GLY A 258 9.46 -5.38 21.08
N ASN A 259 8.67 -4.86 22.03
CA ASN A 259 7.20 -4.91 22.05
C ASN A 259 6.65 -4.02 23.20
N GLU A 260 5.32 -4.02 23.38
CA GLU A 260 4.64 -3.26 24.44
C GLU A 260 4.88 -3.74 25.87
N ARG A 261 5.71 -4.77 26.08
CA ARG A 261 6.06 -5.35 27.39
C ARG A 261 7.57 -5.39 27.64
N ASP A 262 8.37 -4.70 26.83
CA ASP A 262 9.82 -4.72 26.94
C ASP A 262 10.31 -4.22 28.32
N PRO A 263 11.01 -5.05 29.11
CA PRO A 263 11.43 -4.71 30.47
C PRO A 263 12.51 -3.63 30.53
N ALA A 264 13.15 -3.27 29.41
CA ALA A 264 14.12 -2.18 29.37
C ALA A 264 13.47 -0.79 29.59
N PHE A 265 12.14 -0.70 29.50
CA PHE A 265 11.38 0.54 29.64
C PHE A 265 10.34 0.43 30.76
N ALA A 266 10.21 1.45 31.61
CA ALA A 266 9.10 1.50 32.57
C ALA A 266 7.75 1.81 31.90
N ARG A 267 7.78 2.34 30.66
CA ARG A 267 6.61 2.59 29.81
C ARG A 267 6.79 1.98 28.42
N PRO A 268 6.78 0.64 28.31
CA PRO A 268 7.13 -0.05 27.08
C PRO A 268 6.13 0.17 25.94
N GLY A 269 4.83 0.22 26.22
CA GLY A 269 3.82 0.54 25.19
C GLY A 269 4.05 1.88 24.50
N VAL A 270 4.48 2.90 25.26
CA VAL A 270 4.80 4.22 24.71
C VAL A 270 6.07 4.15 23.86
N ALA A 271 7.13 3.52 24.38
CA ALA A 271 8.39 3.39 23.65
C ALA A 271 8.18 2.64 22.33
N TYR A 272 7.42 1.55 22.35
CA TYR A 272 7.13 0.75 21.17
C TYR A 272 6.27 1.50 20.15
N TYR A 273 5.21 2.21 20.59
CA TYR A 273 4.45 3.10 19.71
C TYR A 273 5.35 4.14 19.04
N ASP A 274 6.26 4.76 19.79
CA ASP A 274 7.20 5.76 19.26
C ASP A 274 8.20 5.12 18.25
N LEU A 275 8.64 3.88 18.46
CA LEU A 275 9.46 3.16 17.47
C LEU A 275 8.68 2.97 16.17
N VAL A 276 7.43 2.52 16.25
CA VAL A 276 6.58 2.33 15.08
C VAL A 276 6.31 3.68 14.38
N ALA A 277 6.08 4.76 15.14
CA ALA A 277 5.94 6.11 14.60
C ALA A 277 7.23 6.64 13.95
N ALA A 278 8.41 6.24 14.44
CA ALA A 278 9.68 6.58 13.82
C ALA A 278 9.83 5.91 12.44
N ILE A 279 9.39 4.65 12.32
CA ILE A 279 9.34 3.90 11.06
C ILE A 279 8.32 4.54 10.10
N ASP A 280 7.10 4.80 10.56
CA ASP A 280 6.07 5.51 9.80
C ASP A 280 6.60 6.83 9.23
N GLY A 281 7.19 7.66 10.09
CA GLY A 281 7.77 8.93 9.66
C GLY A 281 8.90 8.77 8.63
N TRP A 282 9.63 7.66 8.65
CA TRP A 282 10.59 7.34 7.59
C TRP A 282 9.89 6.98 6.27
N VAL A 283 8.86 6.13 6.29
CA VAL A 283 8.06 5.78 5.11
C VAL A 283 7.47 7.03 4.47
N VAL A 284 6.82 7.89 5.26
CA VAL A 284 6.19 9.14 4.79
C VAL A 284 7.21 10.04 4.12
N ARG A 285 8.40 10.24 4.73
CA ARG A 285 9.47 11.05 4.13
C ARG A 285 9.93 10.50 2.78
N ARG A 286 10.08 9.18 2.66
CA ARG A 286 10.48 8.54 1.40
C ARG A 286 9.40 8.65 0.33
N LEU A 287 8.13 8.49 0.71
CA LEU A 287 6.99 8.67 -0.18
C LEU A 287 6.94 10.10 -0.72
N ASP A 288 7.03 11.09 0.17
CA ASP A 288 7.00 12.51 -0.21
C ASP A 288 8.20 12.90 -1.07
N GLU A 289 9.40 12.38 -0.78
CA GLU A 289 10.60 12.62 -1.58
C GLU A 289 10.48 12.03 -2.99
N CYS A 290 10.12 10.76 -3.12
CA CYS A 290 9.99 10.13 -4.44
C CYS A 290 8.87 10.79 -5.25
N ARG A 291 7.72 11.06 -4.64
CA ARG A 291 6.63 11.81 -5.29
C ARG A 291 7.10 13.22 -5.71
N GLY A 292 7.89 13.89 -4.88
CA GLY A 292 8.48 15.19 -5.19
C GLY A 292 9.45 15.13 -6.39
N ILE A 293 10.35 14.16 -6.42
CA ILE A 293 11.28 13.92 -7.55
C ILE A 293 10.49 13.64 -8.83
N TRP A 294 9.47 12.77 -8.74
CA TRP A 294 8.60 12.41 -9.86
C TRP A 294 7.96 13.65 -10.48
N HIS A 295 7.23 14.44 -9.68
CA HIS A 295 6.50 15.62 -10.19
C HIS A 295 7.41 16.76 -10.63
N ALA A 296 8.57 16.95 -9.99
CA ALA A 296 9.52 17.99 -10.38
C ALA A 296 10.14 17.73 -11.76
N ARG A 297 10.23 16.47 -12.19
CA ARG A 297 10.89 16.05 -13.43
C ARG A 297 9.92 15.55 -14.50
N SER A 298 8.69 15.23 -14.11
CA SER A 298 7.68 14.70 -14.99
C SER A 298 7.19 15.75 -16.00
N ARG A 299 7.08 15.35 -17.27
CA ARG A 299 6.58 16.22 -18.36
C ARG A 299 5.07 16.13 -18.56
N ARG A 300 4.41 15.15 -17.93
CA ARG A 300 2.95 14.96 -17.95
C ARG A 300 2.44 14.71 -16.53
N LYS A 301 1.16 14.97 -16.28
CA LYS A 301 0.51 14.61 -15.01
C LYS A 301 0.21 13.11 -14.97
N VAL A 302 1.23 12.32 -14.70
CA VAL A 302 1.11 10.86 -14.46
C VAL A 302 1.15 10.64 -12.94
N PRO A 303 0.21 9.88 -12.37
CA PRO A 303 0.17 9.68 -10.92
C PRO A 303 1.31 8.79 -10.43
N PHE A 304 1.90 9.16 -9.29
CA PHE A 304 2.70 8.28 -8.45
C PHE A 304 1.77 7.38 -7.63
N VAL A 305 1.87 6.07 -7.83
CA VAL A 305 0.95 5.06 -7.29
C VAL A 305 1.55 4.45 -6.03
N LEU A 306 0.76 4.42 -4.96
CA LEU A 306 1.02 3.61 -3.76
C LEU A 306 0.14 2.36 -3.81
N GLN A 307 0.74 1.20 -3.97
CA GLN A 307 0.04 -0.09 -4.06
C GLN A 307 0.15 -0.87 -2.76
N PHE A 308 -0.97 -1.41 -2.31
CA PHE A 308 -1.04 -2.30 -1.16
C PHE A 308 -1.38 -3.72 -1.60
N SER A 309 -0.85 -4.69 -0.87
CA SER A 309 -1.31 -6.07 -0.95
C SER A 309 -2.70 -6.19 -0.32
N GLY A 310 -3.53 -7.08 -0.85
CA GLY A 310 -4.81 -7.44 -0.25
C GLY A 310 -4.71 -7.96 1.20
N TYR A 311 -3.53 -8.39 1.64
CA TYR A 311 -3.32 -8.98 2.98
C TYR A 311 -2.99 -7.98 4.09
N VAL A 312 -2.94 -6.67 3.80
CA VAL A 312 -2.60 -5.66 4.81
C VAL A 312 -3.57 -5.69 6.02
N PRO A 313 -4.90 -5.75 5.86
CA PRO A 313 -5.82 -5.78 7.01
C PRO A 313 -5.56 -6.94 7.98
N GLU A 314 -5.27 -8.13 7.47
CA GLU A 314 -4.94 -9.29 8.30
C GLU A 314 -3.66 -9.07 9.13
N LYS A 315 -2.66 -8.38 8.58
CA LYS A 315 -1.45 -7.99 9.33
C LYS A 315 -1.75 -7.05 10.50
N PHE A 316 -2.67 -6.11 10.32
CA PHE A 316 -3.09 -5.23 11.41
C PHE A 316 -3.98 -5.98 12.42
N ALA A 317 -4.80 -6.94 11.97
CA ALA A 317 -5.66 -7.74 12.83
C ALA A 317 -4.89 -8.70 13.75
N LYS A 318 -3.86 -9.38 13.21
CA LYS A 318 -2.95 -10.30 13.94
C LYS A 318 -1.69 -9.63 14.49
N GLY A 319 -1.48 -8.35 14.19
CA GLY A 319 -0.31 -7.59 14.61
C GLY A 319 -0.43 -7.01 16.02
N ARG A 320 0.55 -6.16 16.35
CA ARG A 320 0.63 -5.45 17.62
C ARG A 320 -0.28 -4.21 17.64
N PRO A 321 -0.93 -3.86 18.77
CA PRO A 321 -1.73 -2.64 18.87
C PRO A 321 -0.97 -1.36 18.49
N ALA A 322 0.34 -1.31 18.79
CA ALA A 322 1.19 -0.18 18.40
C ALA A 322 1.29 0.04 16.88
N PHE A 323 0.90 -0.93 16.03
CA PHE A 323 0.82 -0.73 14.57
C PHE A 323 -0.20 0.32 14.16
N ALA A 324 -1.06 0.76 15.07
CA ALA A 324 -1.84 1.99 14.90
C ALA A 324 -0.98 3.22 14.54
N ALA A 325 0.31 3.24 14.90
CA ALA A 325 1.24 4.31 14.53
C ALA A 325 1.74 4.21 13.07
N LEU A 326 1.53 3.09 12.36
CA LEU A 326 1.71 3.00 10.90
C LEU A 326 0.43 3.56 10.26
N ASP A 327 0.45 4.87 9.97
CA ASP A 327 -0.72 5.60 9.51
C ASP A 327 -0.89 5.44 7.99
N ILE A 328 -1.31 4.23 7.59
CA ILE A 328 -1.51 3.90 6.17
C ILE A 328 -2.57 4.78 5.51
N PHE A 329 -3.51 5.36 6.28
CA PHE A 329 -4.53 6.24 5.75
C PHE A 329 -3.96 7.62 5.45
N ASP A 330 -3.05 8.16 6.28
CA ASP A 330 -2.23 9.31 5.92
C ASP A 330 -1.40 9.03 4.64
N TRP A 331 -0.80 7.84 4.51
CA TRP A 331 -0.07 7.49 3.29
C TRP A 331 -0.97 7.50 2.05
N MET A 332 -2.19 6.97 2.15
CA MET A 332 -3.20 7.00 1.09
C MET A 332 -3.62 8.43 0.71
N THR A 333 -3.69 9.35 1.68
CA THR A 333 -4.03 10.75 1.40
C THR A 333 -2.93 11.47 0.61
N ARG A 334 -1.66 11.09 0.85
CA ARG A 334 -0.47 11.66 0.21
C ARG A 334 -0.23 11.14 -1.21
N ALA A 335 -0.57 9.89 -1.50
CA ALA A 335 -0.35 9.29 -2.81
C ALA A 335 -1.22 9.96 -3.90
N ASP A 336 -0.78 10.00 -5.16
CA ASP A 336 -1.60 10.55 -6.25
C ASP A 336 -2.70 9.56 -6.68
N ALA A 337 -2.39 8.28 -6.57
CA ALA A 337 -3.24 7.15 -6.89
C ALA A 337 -2.98 6.00 -5.93
N LEU A 338 -3.98 5.13 -5.76
CA LEU A 338 -3.87 3.93 -4.94
C LEU A 338 -3.85 2.68 -5.80
N GLY A 339 -3.17 1.64 -5.33
CA GLY A 339 -3.10 0.33 -5.98
C GLY A 339 -3.51 -0.80 -5.04
N LEU A 340 -4.03 -1.88 -5.63
CA LEU A 340 -4.34 -3.14 -4.97
C LEU A 340 -3.65 -4.29 -5.72
N SER A 341 -3.04 -5.20 -4.96
CA SER A 341 -2.78 -6.56 -5.41
C SER A 341 -3.87 -7.49 -4.88
N ALA A 342 -4.69 -8.04 -5.76
CA ALA A 342 -5.87 -8.84 -5.43
C ALA A 342 -5.61 -10.33 -5.71
N TYR A 343 -4.86 -10.96 -4.82
CA TYR A 343 -4.56 -12.39 -4.89
C TYR A 343 -5.46 -13.20 -3.98
N THR A 344 -5.73 -14.43 -4.40
CA THR A 344 -6.18 -15.48 -3.50
C THR A 344 -5.04 -16.45 -3.23
N ASN A 345 -5.00 -17.00 -2.02
CA ASN A 345 -3.87 -17.78 -1.50
C ASN A 345 -4.35 -18.88 -0.56
N CYS A 346 -3.98 -20.12 -0.86
CA CYS A 346 -4.42 -21.38 -0.23
C CYS A 346 -3.78 -21.65 1.12
N GLU A 347 -2.79 -20.85 1.51
CA GLU A 347 -2.28 -20.86 2.88
C GLU A 347 -3.32 -20.31 3.87
N TYR A 348 -4.36 -19.63 3.38
CA TYR A 348 -5.49 -19.12 4.17
C TYR A 348 -6.71 -20.04 4.05
N PRO A 349 -7.44 -20.32 5.17
CA PRO A 349 -8.63 -21.17 5.15
C PRO A 349 -9.75 -20.69 4.20
N ASP A 350 -9.93 -19.37 4.08
CA ASP A 350 -10.90 -18.72 3.17
C ASP A 350 -10.24 -18.24 1.87
N ARG A 351 -9.03 -18.75 1.57
CA ARG A 351 -8.17 -18.32 0.47
C ARG A 351 -7.79 -16.83 0.49
N GLY A 352 -7.96 -16.16 1.63
CA GLY A 352 -7.63 -14.74 1.81
C GLY A 352 -8.75 -13.78 1.42
N HIS A 353 -9.94 -14.28 1.06
CA HIS A 353 -11.05 -13.46 0.57
C HIS A 353 -11.46 -12.36 1.55
N ALA A 354 -11.50 -12.66 2.86
CA ALA A 354 -11.85 -11.69 3.89
C ALA A 354 -10.86 -10.52 3.95
N SER A 355 -9.56 -10.82 3.91
CA SER A 355 -8.51 -9.79 3.96
C SER A 355 -8.52 -8.90 2.71
N VAL A 356 -8.62 -9.50 1.52
CA VAL A 356 -8.72 -8.76 0.25
C VAL A 356 -9.96 -7.86 0.23
N THR A 357 -11.10 -8.37 0.69
CA THR A 357 -12.35 -7.60 0.79
C THR A 357 -12.21 -6.43 1.78
N ALA A 358 -11.56 -6.64 2.92
CA ALA A 358 -11.26 -5.58 3.88
C ALA A 358 -10.35 -4.52 3.27
N MET A 359 -9.34 -4.90 2.50
CA MET A 359 -8.44 -3.97 1.85
C MET A 359 -9.16 -3.15 0.77
N VAL A 360 -10.08 -3.77 0.02
CA VAL A 360 -11.00 -3.05 -0.87
C VAL A 360 -11.79 -2.00 -0.11
N ASN A 361 -12.29 -2.30 1.09
CA ASN A 361 -13.00 -1.30 1.89
C ASN A 361 -12.09 -0.18 2.40
N PHE A 362 -10.83 -0.46 2.75
CA PHE A 362 -9.85 0.58 3.08
C PHE A 362 -9.59 1.49 1.88
N LEU A 363 -9.44 0.92 0.68
CA LEU A 363 -9.17 1.67 -0.55
C LEU A 363 -10.37 2.49 -1.04
N ARG A 364 -11.59 2.30 -0.49
CA ARG A 364 -12.72 3.22 -0.75
C ARG A 364 -12.40 4.66 -0.32
N LEU A 365 -11.43 4.86 0.58
CA LEU A 365 -10.88 6.18 0.87
C LEU A 365 -10.40 6.90 -0.40
N GLY A 366 -9.81 6.19 -1.36
CA GLY A 366 -9.40 6.76 -2.64
C GLY A 366 -10.57 7.44 -3.38
N ARG A 367 -11.75 6.80 -3.40
CA ARG A 367 -12.96 7.35 -4.01
C ARG A 367 -13.45 8.61 -3.29
N ILE A 368 -13.42 8.63 -1.96
CA ILE A 368 -13.77 9.81 -1.15
C ILE A 368 -12.83 10.98 -1.46
N LEU A 369 -11.55 10.68 -1.68
CA LEU A 369 -10.51 11.65 -2.00
C LEU A 369 -10.43 12.01 -3.49
N GLY A 370 -11.28 11.43 -4.35
CA GLY A 370 -11.25 11.63 -5.80
C GLY A 370 -9.97 11.10 -6.47
N LYS A 371 -9.28 10.14 -5.86
CA LYS A 371 -8.05 9.52 -6.37
C LYS A 371 -8.39 8.27 -7.19
N PRO A 372 -7.71 8.03 -8.33
CA PRO A 372 -7.87 6.79 -9.07
C PRO A 372 -7.32 5.62 -8.26
N VAL A 373 -8.01 4.49 -8.32
CA VAL A 373 -7.60 3.23 -7.70
C VAL A 373 -7.35 2.19 -8.80
N TYR A 374 -6.23 1.50 -8.75
CA TYR A 374 -5.83 0.50 -9.72
C TYR A 374 -5.82 -0.88 -9.08
N VAL A 375 -6.38 -1.90 -9.73
CA VAL A 375 -5.93 -3.29 -9.47
C VAL A 375 -4.76 -3.53 -10.42
N LEU A 376 -3.55 -3.57 -9.85
CA LEU A 376 -2.30 -3.62 -10.62
C LEU A 376 -1.81 -5.04 -10.85
N GLU A 377 -2.13 -5.94 -9.92
CA GLU A 377 -1.77 -7.35 -9.97
C GLU A 377 -2.88 -8.14 -9.26
N GLY A 378 -3.07 -9.39 -9.66
CA GLY A 378 -4.08 -10.25 -9.05
C GLY A 378 -4.30 -11.54 -9.82
N GLY A 379 -5.11 -12.41 -9.23
CA GLY A 379 -5.34 -13.79 -9.67
C GLY A 379 -5.26 -14.73 -8.47
N SER A 380 -4.71 -15.92 -8.68
CA SER A 380 -4.54 -16.93 -7.63
C SER A 380 -3.07 -17.32 -7.53
N GLU A 381 -2.50 -17.20 -6.34
CA GLU A 381 -1.14 -17.67 -6.02
C GLU A 381 -1.05 -19.19 -5.89
N CYS A 382 -2.18 -19.90 -5.82
CA CYS A 382 -2.21 -21.35 -5.71
C CYS A 382 -1.96 -22.07 -7.03
N ASP A 383 -1.19 -23.15 -6.93
CA ASP A 383 -1.11 -24.18 -7.96
C ASP A 383 -2.47 -24.86 -8.13
N GLY A 384 -3.14 -24.58 -9.24
CA GLY A 384 -4.40 -25.23 -9.65
C GLY A 384 -5.66 -24.39 -9.49
N ALA A 385 -5.68 -23.36 -8.64
CA ALA A 385 -6.92 -22.63 -8.33
C ALA A 385 -7.34 -21.58 -9.38
N VAL A 386 -6.54 -21.33 -10.41
CA VAL A 386 -6.98 -20.54 -11.59
C VAL A 386 -8.02 -21.27 -12.44
N LEU A 387 -8.14 -22.60 -12.28
CA LEU A 387 -9.26 -23.36 -12.86
C LEU A 387 -10.48 -23.41 -11.92
N ASP A 388 -10.40 -22.81 -10.73
CA ASP A 388 -11.55 -22.62 -9.87
C ASP A 388 -12.30 -21.36 -10.31
N ALA A 389 -13.50 -21.58 -10.87
CA ALA A 389 -14.36 -20.50 -11.32
C ALA A 389 -14.72 -19.53 -10.19
N GLY A 390 -14.79 -19.99 -8.93
CA GLY A 390 -15.06 -19.16 -7.76
C GLY A 390 -13.94 -18.14 -7.50
N GLU A 391 -12.68 -18.54 -7.66
CA GLU A 391 -11.53 -17.65 -7.45
C GLU A 391 -11.40 -16.61 -8.56
N LEU A 392 -11.64 -17.02 -9.81
CA LEU A 392 -11.65 -16.08 -10.94
C LEU A 392 -12.80 -15.09 -10.84
N HIS A 393 -13.99 -15.54 -10.43
CA HIS A 393 -15.12 -14.67 -10.14
C HIS A 393 -14.81 -13.67 -9.01
N PHE A 394 -14.20 -14.15 -7.92
CA PHE A 394 -13.78 -13.29 -6.81
C PHE A 394 -12.79 -12.23 -7.28
N PHE A 395 -11.71 -12.62 -7.98
CA PHE A 395 -10.76 -11.67 -8.57
C PHE A 395 -11.43 -10.65 -9.48
N ALA A 396 -12.34 -11.09 -10.35
CA ALA A 396 -13.04 -10.24 -11.30
C ALA A 396 -13.92 -9.18 -10.62
N THR A 397 -14.54 -9.52 -9.49
CA THR A 397 -15.64 -8.73 -8.92
C THR A 397 -15.32 -8.03 -7.60
N VAL A 398 -14.34 -8.52 -6.82
CA VAL A 398 -14.06 -8.02 -5.46
C VAL A 398 -13.75 -6.51 -5.44
N ALA A 399 -13.05 -6.01 -6.46
CA ALA A 399 -12.65 -4.60 -6.55
C ALA A 399 -13.74 -3.69 -7.14
N ALA A 400 -14.89 -4.23 -7.60
CA ALA A 400 -15.94 -3.45 -8.23
C ALA A 400 -16.42 -2.24 -7.41
N PRO A 401 -16.48 -2.27 -6.05
CA PRO A 401 -16.87 -1.09 -5.25
C PRO A 401 -15.94 0.12 -5.40
N LEU A 402 -14.71 -0.10 -5.84
CA LEU A 402 -13.71 0.94 -6.07
C LEU A 402 -13.90 1.66 -7.41
N ALA A 403 -14.68 1.08 -8.34
CA ALA A 403 -14.71 1.48 -9.74
C ALA A 403 -13.29 1.68 -10.30
N PRO A 404 -12.45 0.62 -10.29
CA PRO A 404 -11.02 0.79 -10.50
C PRO A 404 -10.69 1.25 -11.93
N ALA A 405 -9.55 1.93 -12.07
CA ALA A 405 -9.01 2.33 -13.37
C ALA A 405 -8.47 1.13 -14.18
N SER A 406 -8.09 0.05 -13.49
CA SER A 406 -7.56 -1.17 -14.10
C SER A 406 -7.97 -2.44 -13.37
N LEU A 407 -7.97 -3.55 -14.11
CA LEU A 407 -8.03 -4.92 -13.62
C LEU A 407 -6.97 -5.75 -14.34
N ILE A 408 -5.89 -6.11 -13.64
CA ILE A 408 -4.71 -6.71 -14.25
C ILE A 408 -4.46 -8.10 -13.67
N TYR A 409 -4.38 -9.09 -14.56
CA TYR A 409 -4.06 -10.47 -14.22
C TYR A 409 -2.54 -10.71 -14.30
N GLU A 410 -1.92 -11.17 -13.22
CA GLU A 410 -0.45 -11.21 -13.14
C GLU A 410 0.15 -12.44 -13.86
N PHE A 411 -0.55 -13.56 -13.85
CA PHE A 411 -0.05 -14.88 -14.22
C PHE A 411 0.00 -15.08 -15.75
N LEU A 412 0.67 -14.18 -16.48
CA LEU A 412 0.71 -14.22 -17.94
C LEU A 412 1.57 -15.38 -18.47
N LYS A 413 2.75 -15.62 -17.89
CA LYS A 413 3.68 -16.67 -18.33
C LYS A 413 4.45 -17.26 -17.16
N VAL A 414 4.77 -18.56 -17.27
CA VAL A 414 5.75 -19.24 -16.41
C VAL A 414 7.05 -18.42 -16.33
N SER A 415 7.48 -18.15 -15.09
CA SER A 415 8.70 -17.40 -14.83
C SER A 415 9.93 -18.25 -15.14
N TYR A 416 11.00 -17.62 -15.62
CA TYR A 416 12.32 -18.24 -15.66
C TYR A 416 13.01 -18.27 -14.29
N ALA A 417 12.46 -17.56 -13.28
CA ALA A 417 12.90 -17.72 -11.90
C ALA A 417 12.28 -19.00 -11.34
N GLU A 418 13.11 -20.00 -11.01
CA GLU A 418 12.68 -21.36 -10.62
C GLU A 418 11.67 -21.38 -9.47
N ALA A 419 11.82 -20.48 -8.49
CA ALA A 419 10.88 -20.33 -7.37
C ALA A 419 9.43 -20.02 -7.79
N PHE A 420 9.22 -19.59 -9.04
CA PHE A 420 7.92 -19.23 -9.61
C PHE A 420 7.65 -19.97 -10.95
N ALA A 421 8.43 -21.01 -11.26
CA ALA A 421 8.38 -21.73 -12.54
C ALA A 421 7.20 -22.71 -12.64
N THR A 422 6.52 -23.01 -11.54
CA THR A 422 5.36 -23.89 -11.50
C THR A 422 4.16 -23.09 -11.04
N SER A 423 3.24 -22.79 -11.96
CA SER A 423 1.88 -22.40 -11.59
C SER A 423 0.92 -22.78 -12.71
N ALA A 424 -0.12 -23.53 -12.36
CA ALA A 424 -1.19 -23.93 -13.29
C ALA A 424 -1.96 -22.70 -13.83
N GLY A 425 -1.88 -21.57 -13.13
CA GLY A 425 -2.52 -20.31 -13.52
C GLY A 425 -1.88 -19.56 -14.67
N LYS A 426 -0.67 -19.92 -15.08
CA LYS A 426 0.04 -19.21 -16.15
C LYS A 426 -0.62 -19.44 -17.51
N LEU A 427 -0.87 -18.37 -18.27
CA LEU A 427 -1.49 -18.48 -19.60
C LEU A 427 -0.57 -19.10 -20.67
N LEU A 428 0.73 -18.85 -20.54
CA LEU A 428 1.78 -19.41 -21.40
C LEU A 428 2.70 -20.33 -20.61
N GLY A 429 2.92 -21.53 -21.14
CA GLY A 429 3.91 -22.48 -20.63
C GLY A 429 5.36 -22.01 -20.83
N ALA A 430 6.30 -22.75 -20.24
CA ALA A 430 7.74 -22.50 -20.43
C ALA A 430 8.17 -22.71 -21.91
N ASP A 431 7.51 -23.64 -22.59
CA ASP A 431 7.60 -23.93 -24.03
C ASP A 431 6.90 -22.89 -24.92
N TRP A 432 6.30 -21.86 -24.31
CA TRP A 432 5.47 -20.85 -24.95
C TRP A 432 4.16 -21.36 -25.58
N ALA A 433 3.73 -22.58 -25.26
CA ALA A 433 2.41 -23.05 -25.65
C ALA A 433 1.32 -22.32 -24.84
N PRO A 434 0.28 -21.77 -25.49
CA PRO A 434 -0.88 -21.25 -24.78
C PRO A 434 -1.68 -22.37 -24.12
N ARG A 435 -2.11 -22.13 -22.87
CA ARG A 435 -3.07 -22.99 -22.18
C ARG A 435 -4.48 -22.51 -22.49
N SER A 436 -5.05 -22.99 -23.59
CA SER A 436 -6.29 -22.45 -24.20
C SER A 436 -7.46 -22.30 -23.22
N ASP A 437 -7.69 -23.30 -22.36
CA ASP A 437 -8.80 -23.26 -21.39
C ASP A 437 -8.57 -22.17 -20.33
N THR A 438 -7.36 -22.06 -19.81
CA THR A 438 -6.96 -20.99 -18.87
C THR A 438 -7.10 -19.61 -19.51
N VAL A 439 -6.68 -19.47 -20.77
CA VAL A 439 -6.81 -18.22 -21.54
C VAL A 439 -8.29 -17.84 -21.68
N ALA A 440 -9.15 -18.79 -22.04
CA ALA A 440 -10.57 -18.55 -22.17
C ALA A 440 -11.21 -18.14 -20.83
N ALA A 441 -10.89 -18.85 -19.75
CA ALA A 441 -11.41 -18.56 -18.41
C ALA A 441 -10.98 -17.17 -17.91
N VAL A 442 -9.70 -16.81 -18.05
CA VAL A 442 -9.20 -15.49 -17.64
C VAL A 442 -9.81 -14.37 -18.49
N ARG A 443 -9.98 -14.58 -19.80
CA ARG A 443 -10.68 -13.60 -20.65
C ARG A 443 -12.13 -13.40 -20.23
N ALA A 444 -12.84 -14.46 -19.86
CA ALA A 444 -14.20 -14.37 -19.34
C ALA A 444 -14.23 -13.59 -18.01
N ALA A 445 -13.33 -13.89 -17.07
CA ALA A 445 -13.20 -13.19 -15.80
C ALA A 445 -12.89 -11.69 -15.98
N LEU A 446 -11.97 -11.33 -16.90
CA LEU A 446 -11.67 -9.93 -17.21
C LEU A 446 -12.88 -9.21 -17.84
N ALA A 447 -13.63 -9.87 -18.72
CA ALA A 447 -14.86 -9.31 -19.30
C ALA A 447 -15.97 -9.11 -18.25
N GLU A 448 -16.11 -10.06 -17.32
CA GLU A 448 -16.98 -9.94 -16.16
C GLU A 448 -16.57 -8.74 -15.30
N GLY A 449 -15.31 -8.65 -14.89
CA GLY A 449 -14.82 -7.55 -14.05
C GLY A 449 -14.93 -6.17 -14.70
N LYS A 450 -14.84 -6.09 -16.03
CA LYS A 450 -15.11 -4.85 -16.78
C LYS A 450 -16.57 -4.40 -16.66
N SER A 451 -17.48 -5.36 -16.61
CA SER A 451 -18.92 -5.14 -16.51
C SER A 451 -19.40 -5.04 -15.06
N ALA A 452 -18.60 -5.54 -14.11
CA ALA A 452 -18.91 -5.53 -12.70
C ALA A 452 -19.16 -4.10 -12.20
N ARG A 453 -20.16 -3.97 -11.34
CA ARG A 453 -20.52 -2.72 -10.68
C ARG A 453 -20.60 -3.02 -9.20
N GLY A 454 -19.84 -2.27 -8.41
CA GLY A 454 -19.91 -2.35 -6.97
C GLY A 454 -20.57 -1.09 -6.41
N GLY A 455 -21.71 -1.30 -5.79
CA GLY A 455 -22.34 -0.38 -4.85
C GLY A 455 -22.75 -1.21 -3.64
N GLY A 456 -22.40 -0.76 -2.43
CA GLY A 456 -22.77 -1.47 -1.23
C GLY A 456 -22.54 -0.58 -0.01
N PRO A 457 -23.45 -0.61 0.97
CA PRO A 457 -23.29 0.18 2.18
C PRO A 457 -21.97 -0.20 2.85
N THR A 458 -21.29 0.81 3.38
CA THR A 458 -20.12 0.62 4.24
C THR A 458 -20.29 1.54 5.44
N THR A 459 -19.82 1.08 6.58
CA THR A 459 -19.73 1.93 7.76
C THR A 459 -18.40 2.66 7.72
N TYR A 460 -18.44 3.97 7.86
CA TYR A 460 -17.23 4.78 7.92
C TYR A 460 -16.74 4.82 9.35
N VAL A 461 -15.42 4.72 9.53
CA VAL A 461 -14.78 4.78 10.84
C VAL A 461 -13.81 5.95 10.83
N LEU A 462 -13.98 6.90 11.74
CA LEU A 462 -13.05 8.01 11.87
C LEU A 462 -11.68 7.49 12.32
N ASP A 463 -10.67 7.64 11.47
CA ASP A 463 -9.28 7.37 11.83
C ASP A 463 -8.62 8.68 12.30
N ASP A 464 -8.67 8.91 13.61
CA ASP A 464 -8.11 10.11 14.26
C ASP A 464 -7.20 9.71 15.41
N LEU A 465 -5.99 9.27 15.06
CA LEU A 465 -5.00 8.76 16.02
C LEU A 465 -3.78 9.64 16.19
N ALA A 466 -3.76 10.78 15.52
CA ALA A 466 -2.66 11.74 15.62
C ALA A 466 -2.61 12.37 17.02
N GLY A 467 -1.88 11.72 17.94
CA GLY A 467 -1.35 12.37 19.15
C GLY A 467 -1.79 11.84 20.50
N LEU A 468 -2.28 10.60 20.60
CA LEU A 468 -2.60 9.96 21.90
C LEU A 468 -1.84 8.64 22.13
N PRO A 469 -0.49 8.63 22.08
CA PRO A 469 0.33 7.44 22.33
C PRO A 469 0.21 6.88 23.77
N ASP A 470 -0.44 7.64 24.67
CA ASP A 470 -0.64 7.28 26.07
C ASP A 470 -2.03 6.68 26.34
N ASP A 471 -2.88 6.57 25.32
CA ASP A 471 -4.24 6.04 25.47
C ASP A 471 -4.29 4.57 25.03
N ALA A 472 -3.98 3.68 25.96
CA ALA A 472 -3.99 2.24 25.72
C ALA A 472 -5.39 1.72 25.32
N ALA A 473 -6.47 2.38 25.77
CA ALA A 473 -7.83 2.01 25.39
C ALA A 473 -8.08 2.31 23.91
N LEU A 474 -7.65 3.48 23.43
CA LEU A 474 -7.79 3.87 22.03
C LEU A 474 -6.95 2.98 21.08
N LEU A 475 -5.74 2.57 21.49
CA LEU A 475 -4.93 1.61 20.73
C LEU A 475 -5.59 0.22 20.65
N ALA A 476 -6.17 -0.25 21.77
CA ALA A 476 -6.93 -1.49 21.80
C ALA A 476 -8.18 -1.40 20.92
N GLU A 477 -8.86 -0.25 20.92
CA GLU A 477 -10.02 0.01 20.08
C GLU A 477 -9.66 -0.04 18.58
N ARG A 478 -8.56 0.59 18.14
CA ARG A 478 -8.12 0.45 16.73
C ARG A 478 -7.77 -0.99 16.38
N ALA A 479 -7.09 -1.72 17.27
CA ALA A 479 -6.81 -3.13 17.03
C ALA A 479 -8.11 -3.93 16.85
N GLN A 480 -9.13 -3.64 17.66
CA GLN A 480 -10.46 -4.24 17.52
C GLN A 480 -11.13 -3.83 16.19
N LEU A 481 -11.08 -2.54 15.81
CA LEU A 481 -11.65 -2.06 14.56
C LEU A 481 -10.95 -2.68 13.32
N ALA A 482 -9.63 -2.90 13.39
CA ALA A 482 -8.88 -3.60 12.34
C ALA A 482 -9.31 -5.08 12.22
N ARG A 483 -9.55 -5.77 13.35
CA ARG A 483 -10.13 -7.13 13.35
C ARG A 483 -11.55 -7.13 12.81
N LEU A 484 -12.39 -6.20 13.23
CA LEU A 484 -13.74 -6.08 12.69
C LEU A 484 -13.72 -5.80 11.18
N ALA A 485 -12.75 -5.04 10.67
CA ALA A 485 -12.67 -4.75 9.23
C ALA A 485 -12.51 -5.99 8.34
N VAL A 486 -11.94 -7.09 8.86
CA VAL A 486 -11.88 -8.37 8.13
C VAL A 486 -13.19 -9.16 8.17
N GLU A 487 -14.11 -8.81 9.07
CA GLU A 487 -15.40 -9.47 9.23
C GLU A 487 -16.58 -8.67 8.62
N ARG A 488 -16.43 -7.35 8.48
CA ARG A 488 -17.50 -6.47 8.01
C ARG A 488 -16.98 -5.28 7.19
N PRO A 489 -17.83 -4.68 6.32
CA PRO A 489 -17.39 -3.59 5.44
C PRO A 489 -17.14 -2.26 6.16
N LEU A 490 -15.90 -2.04 6.63
CA LEU A 490 -15.46 -0.80 7.26
C LEU A 490 -14.56 0.03 6.34
N THR A 491 -14.89 1.31 6.17
CA THR A 491 -14.05 2.28 5.46
C THR A 491 -13.48 3.29 6.46
N PHE A 492 -12.18 3.23 6.71
CA PHE A 492 -11.53 4.20 7.59
C PHE A 492 -11.32 5.53 6.85
N VAL A 493 -11.67 6.62 7.52
CA VAL A 493 -11.62 7.97 6.96
C VAL A 493 -10.86 8.91 7.90
N PRO A 494 -9.78 9.55 7.43
CA PRO A 494 -9.12 10.58 8.21
C PRO A 494 -10.00 11.85 8.28
N PRO A 495 -9.81 12.71 9.29
CA PRO A 495 -10.56 13.96 9.46
C PRO A 495 -10.67 14.83 8.19
N ALA A 496 -9.60 14.90 7.39
CA ALA A 496 -9.56 15.67 6.16
C ALA A 496 -10.49 15.11 5.05
N ALA A 497 -10.89 13.84 5.13
CA ALA A 497 -11.74 13.17 4.15
C ALA A 497 -13.25 13.23 4.50
N LEU A 498 -13.62 13.72 5.70
CA LEU A 498 -15.02 13.78 6.15
C LEU A 498 -15.90 14.62 5.22
N ALA A 499 -15.34 15.65 4.58
CA ALA A 499 -16.04 16.47 3.60
C ALA A 499 -16.51 15.67 2.37
N GLY A 500 -15.85 14.56 2.01
CA GLY A 500 -16.22 13.73 0.86
C GLY A 500 -17.22 12.61 1.17
N MET A 501 -17.67 12.48 2.41
CA MET A 501 -18.59 11.39 2.79
C MET A 501 -19.96 11.51 2.11
N PRO A 502 -20.54 10.40 1.59
CA PRO A 502 -21.87 10.42 1.00
C PRO A 502 -22.98 10.72 2.03
N PRO A 503 -24.02 11.49 1.68
CA PRO A 503 -25.23 11.58 2.48
C PRO A 503 -25.87 10.20 2.71
N GLY A 504 -26.53 10.02 3.85
CA GLY A 504 -27.12 8.74 4.28
C GLY A 504 -26.12 7.74 4.86
N SER A 505 -24.85 8.13 5.02
CA SER A 505 -23.81 7.28 5.60
C SER A 505 -23.83 7.30 7.13
N THR A 506 -23.27 6.25 7.74
CA THR A 506 -22.96 6.19 9.18
C THR A 506 -21.47 6.38 9.40
N LEU A 507 -21.10 7.34 10.25
CA LEU A 507 -19.75 7.53 10.79
C LEU A 507 -19.69 6.99 12.22
N VAL A 508 -18.77 6.07 12.46
CA VAL A 508 -18.35 5.64 13.78
C VAL A 508 -17.19 6.49 14.23
N VAL A 509 -17.29 7.04 15.44
CA VAL A 509 -16.20 7.79 16.07
C VAL A 509 -15.75 7.09 17.36
N PRO A 510 -14.45 7.09 17.66
CA PRO A 510 -13.94 6.42 18.85
C PRO A 510 -14.42 7.03 20.18
N THR A 511 -14.60 8.34 20.23
CA THR A 511 -14.89 9.04 21.50
C THR A 511 -16.19 9.84 21.47
N GLU A 512 -16.85 9.92 22.62
CA GLU A 512 -18.03 10.77 22.82
C GLU A 512 -17.74 12.25 22.51
N ARG A 513 -16.52 12.70 22.83
CA ARG A 513 -16.07 14.06 22.49
C ARG A 513 -16.08 14.31 20.98
N GLN A 514 -15.59 13.36 20.18
CA GLN A 514 -15.65 13.45 18.72
C GLN A 514 -17.10 13.41 18.24
N ARG A 515 -17.95 12.59 18.86
CA ARG A 515 -19.38 12.51 18.52
C ARG A 515 -20.09 13.85 18.74
N ALA A 516 -19.88 14.46 19.90
CA ALA A 516 -20.47 15.76 20.22
C ALA A 516 -19.96 16.88 19.28
N ALA A 517 -18.68 16.84 18.92
CA ALA A 517 -18.08 17.88 18.07
C ALA A 517 -18.46 17.75 16.59
N LEU A 518 -18.55 16.52 16.05
CA LEU A 518 -18.80 16.27 14.63
C LEU A 518 -20.28 16.05 14.31
N GLY A 519 -21.05 15.58 15.28
CA GLY A 519 -22.46 15.20 15.14
C GLY A 519 -23.32 16.28 14.45
N PRO A 520 -23.38 17.52 14.97
CA PRO A 520 -24.21 18.57 14.38
C PRO A 520 -23.82 18.91 12.92
N ALA A 521 -22.52 19.03 12.65
CA ALA A 521 -22.02 19.41 11.32
C ALA A 521 -22.26 18.32 10.26
N LEU A 522 -22.13 17.05 10.65
CA LEU A 522 -22.37 15.90 9.77
C LEU A 522 -23.86 15.56 9.62
N ALA A 523 -24.66 15.76 10.68
CA ALA A 523 -26.11 15.58 10.61
C ALA A 523 -26.76 16.54 9.61
N ALA A 524 -26.28 17.79 9.53
CA ALA A 524 -26.71 18.76 8.51
C ALA A 524 -26.45 18.30 7.06
N ARG A 525 -25.56 17.32 6.88
CA ARG A 525 -25.21 16.69 5.59
C ARG A 525 -25.85 15.31 5.41
N GLY A 526 -26.73 14.91 6.32
CA GLY A 526 -27.40 13.61 6.30
C GLY A 526 -26.49 12.44 6.72
N VAL A 527 -25.42 12.68 7.48
CA VAL A 527 -24.53 11.63 8.00
C VAL A 527 -24.84 11.38 9.48
N VAL A 528 -25.09 10.12 9.84
CA VAL A 528 -25.36 9.71 11.21
C VAL A 528 -24.04 9.44 11.93
N VAL A 529 -23.83 10.04 13.11
CA VAL A 529 -22.61 9.83 13.92
C VAL A 529 -22.92 9.01 15.16
N ILE A 530 -22.28 7.86 15.29
CA ILE A 530 -22.41 6.92 16.41
C ILE A 530 -21.05 6.67 17.08
N GLY A 531 -21.05 6.23 18.34
CA GLY A 531 -19.83 5.75 19.00
C GLY A 531 -19.49 4.32 18.58
N ALA A 532 -18.27 3.86 18.89
CA ALA A 532 -17.79 2.52 18.57
C ALA A 532 -18.61 1.40 19.21
N GLU A 533 -19.28 1.64 20.33
CA GLU A 533 -20.25 0.73 20.94
C GLU A 533 -21.39 0.34 19.97
N GLY A 534 -21.74 1.25 19.06
CA GLY A 534 -22.76 1.01 18.03
C GLY A 534 -22.34 0.00 16.96
N LEU A 535 -21.04 -0.34 16.84
CA LEU A 535 -20.57 -1.42 15.98
C LEU A 535 -20.76 -2.80 16.62
N SER A 536 -20.63 -2.91 17.93
CA SER A 536 -20.58 -4.20 18.61
C SER A 536 -21.96 -4.86 18.81
N GLY A 537 -23.06 -4.17 18.49
CA GLY A 537 -24.42 -4.64 18.80
C GLY A 537 -24.69 -4.83 20.30
N THR A 538 -23.76 -4.39 21.15
CA THR A 538 -23.86 -4.46 22.60
C THR A 538 -24.33 -3.08 23.10
N PRO A 539 -25.47 -2.98 23.82
CA PRO A 539 -25.92 -1.70 24.36
C PRO A 539 -24.82 -1.11 25.25
N ALA A 540 -24.61 0.21 25.16
CA ALA A 540 -23.76 0.93 26.09
C ALA A 540 -24.20 0.60 27.52
N ALA A 541 -23.36 -0.10 28.28
CA ALA A 541 -23.50 -0.13 29.71
C ALA A 541 -23.22 1.30 30.19
N GLY A 542 -24.28 2.01 30.57
CA GLY A 542 -24.22 3.40 30.98
C GLY A 542 -23.09 3.62 32.00
N ARG A 543 -22.31 4.66 31.77
CA ARG A 543 -21.45 5.30 32.76
C ARG A 543 -21.82 6.77 32.84
#